data_AF-A0A7W5DK77-F1
#
_entry.id   AF-A0A7W5DK77-F1
#
_cell.length_a   1.000
_cell.length_b   1.000
_cell.length_c   1.000
_cell.angle_alpha   90.00
_cell.angle_beta   90.00
_cell.angle_gamma   90.00
#
_symmetry.space_group_name_H-M   'P 1'
#
loop_
_entity.id
_entity.type
_entity.pdbx_description
1 polymer ?
#
loop_
_entity_poly.entity_id
_entity_poly.type
_entity_poly.pdbx_seq_one_letter_code
_entity_poly.pdbx_strand_id
1 'polypeptide(L)'
;MTRHDSKQSAIRGHLITVLLTTALVWLPASKLLALETEIAEPLGRLQQRWAEIRYELPATQQADAYADLATEADQLLEAHPDAAELHIWAGIVRSTQAGAEGGLGALGLVKQARHHLEAALAQDPLALNGSAYTSLGALYYQVPGWPIGFGDDDKAEWHLKRALTINPDGLDSLYFWGDYLHQQGRDVEARQALEKALQAPRRPGRELADAGRREEVRHLLSQLEK
;
A
#
# COMPACT_ATOMS: atom_id res chain seq x y z
N MET A 1 -50.48 -78.51 -19.93
CA MET A 1 -49.66 -78.59 -21.15
C MET A 1 -50.01 -77.39 -22.02
N THR A 2 -49.00 -76.63 -22.46
CA THR A 2 -48.95 -75.65 -23.58
C THR A 2 -49.79 -74.36 -23.58
N ARG A 3 -49.08 -73.24 -23.31
CA ARG A 3 -48.96 -71.92 -24.00
C ARG A 3 -50.13 -71.28 -24.76
N HIS A 4 -50.42 -70.01 -24.40
CA HIS A 4 -50.57 -68.80 -25.25
C HIS A 4 -50.92 -67.63 -24.29
N ASP A 5 -50.63 -66.35 -24.47
CA ASP A 5 -49.72 -65.57 -25.31
C ASP A 5 -49.81 -64.13 -24.79
N SER A 6 -48.77 -63.32 -25.00
CA SER A 6 -48.73 -61.84 -25.04
C SER A 6 -49.51 -60.99 -24.01
N LYS A 7 -48.81 -60.04 -23.39
CA LYS A 7 -49.01 -58.60 -23.69
C LYS A 7 -47.88 -57.75 -23.13
N GLN A 8 -47.23 -57.06 -24.06
CA GLN A 8 -46.39 -55.90 -23.83
C GLN A 8 -47.16 -54.82 -23.06
N SER A 9 -46.52 -54.21 -22.06
CA SER A 9 -46.73 -52.80 -21.77
C SER A 9 -45.40 -52.21 -21.36
N ALA A 10 -44.85 -51.41 -22.28
CA ALA A 10 -43.70 -50.58 -22.05
C ALA A 10 -44.13 -49.38 -21.20
N ILE A 11 -43.49 -49.18 -20.06
CA ILE A 11 -43.43 -47.86 -19.43
C ILE A 11 -41.96 -47.56 -19.18
N ARG A 12 -41.40 -46.78 -20.11
CA ARG A 12 -40.12 -46.08 -19.97
C ARG A 12 -40.29 -45.06 -18.83
N GLY A 13 -39.71 -45.34 -17.68
CA GLY A 13 -39.41 -44.34 -16.65
C GLY A 13 -37.94 -43.97 -16.75
N HIS A 14 -37.65 -42.77 -17.27
CA HIS A 14 -36.29 -42.26 -17.37
C HIS A 14 -35.68 -42.06 -15.97
N LEU A 15 -34.57 -42.75 -15.71
CA LEU A 15 -33.62 -42.37 -14.65
C LEU A 15 -33.07 -40.98 -15.01
N ILE A 16 -33.58 -39.95 -14.33
CA ILE A 16 -32.95 -38.63 -14.34
C ILE A 16 -31.73 -38.74 -13.43
N THR A 17 -30.59 -39.05 -14.03
CA THR A 17 -29.28 -38.88 -13.40
C THR A 17 -29.02 -37.38 -13.29
N VAL A 18 -29.23 -36.81 -12.10
CA VAL A 18 -28.80 -35.44 -11.80
C VAL A 18 -27.27 -35.46 -11.67
N LEU A 19 -26.59 -35.12 -12.76
CA LEU A 19 -25.16 -34.80 -12.76
C LEU A 19 -24.98 -33.42 -12.12
N LEU A 20 -24.64 -33.40 -10.83
CA LEU A 20 -24.09 -32.22 -10.15
C LEU A 20 -22.71 -31.92 -10.74
N THR A 21 -22.65 -31.06 -11.76
CA THR A 21 -21.39 -30.47 -12.22
C THR A 21 -20.98 -29.36 -11.26
N THR A 22 -20.17 -29.68 -10.26
CA THR A 22 -19.35 -28.66 -9.58
C THR A 22 -18.29 -28.19 -10.56
N ALA A 23 -18.59 -27.12 -11.30
CA ALA A 23 -17.58 -26.39 -12.05
C ALA A 23 -16.68 -25.69 -11.04
N LEU A 24 -15.56 -26.33 -10.69
CA LEU A 24 -14.48 -25.71 -9.96
C LEU A 24 -13.90 -24.64 -10.88
N VAL A 25 -14.30 -23.38 -10.68
CA VAL A 25 -13.72 -22.24 -11.37
C VAL A 25 -12.29 -22.12 -10.86
N TRP A 26 -11.37 -22.77 -11.57
CA TRP A 26 -9.93 -22.62 -11.39
C TRP A 26 -9.57 -21.24 -11.95
N LEU A 27 -9.75 -20.20 -11.14
CA LEU A 27 -9.14 -18.91 -11.43
C LEU A 27 -7.63 -19.15 -11.54
N PRO A 28 -6.99 -18.74 -12.65
CA PRO A 28 -5.62 -19.14 -12.93
C PRO A 28 -4.68 -18.38 -12.00
N ALA A 29 -4.13 -19.05 -10.99
CA ALA A 29 -3.02 -18.53 -10.18
C ALA A 29 -1.84 -18.07 -11.05
N SER A 30 -1.74 -18.55 -12.31
CA SER A 30 -0.73 -18.14 -13.28
C SER A 30 -0.88 -16.69 -13.78
N LYS A 31 -2.07 -16.09 -13.76
CA LYS A 31 -2.23 -14.67 -14.15
C LYS A 31 -1.69 -13.71 -13.08
N LEU A 32 -1.92 -14.02 -11.80
CA LEU A 32 -1.37 -13.23 -10.69
C LEU A 32 0.15 -13.27 -10.68
N LEU A 33 0.74 -14.46 -10.83
CA LEU A 33 2.20 -14.61 -10.86
C LEU A 33 2.85 -13.88 -12.05
N ALA A 34 2.19 -13.87 -13.22
CA ALA A 34 2.70 -13.18 -14.40
C ALA A 34 2.70 -11.65 -14.25
N LEU A 35 1.62 -11.08 -13.70
CA LEU A 35 1.52 -9.63 -13.46
C LEU A 35 2.53 -9.16 -12.40
N GLU A 36 2.70 -9.92 -11.32
CA GLU A 36 3.69 -9.65 -10.27
C GLU A 36 5.12 -9.62 -10.85
N THR A 37 5.41 -10.49 -11.83
CA THR A 37 6.71 -10.51 -12.51
C THR A 37 6.88 -9.34 -13.48
N GLU A 38 5.80 -8.89 -14.13
CA GLU A 38 5.81 -7.81 -15.13
C GLU A 38 6.06 -6.44 -14.49
N ILE A 39 5.45 -6.17 -13.34
CA ILE A 39 5.59 -4.88 -12.66
C ILE A 39 6.75 -4.83 -11.66
N ALA A 40 7.34 -5.97 -11.29
CA ALA A 40 8.39 -6.03 -10.25
C ALA A 40 9.59 -5.14 -10.54
N GLU A 41 10.11 -5.18 -11.76
CA GLU A 41 11.30 -4.41 -12.14
C GLU A 41 10.99 -2.90 -12.27
N PRO A 42 9.92 -2.46 -12.96
CA PRO A 42 9.51 -1.06 -12.95
C PRO A 42 9.21 -0.51 -11.55
N LEU A 43 8.53 -1.30 -10.71
CA LEU A 43 8.27 -0.96 -9.32
C LEU A 43 9.57 -0.77 -8.54
N GLY A 44 10.54 -1.68 -8.71
CA GLY A 44 11.87 -1.58 -8.11
C GLY A 44 12.61 -0.30 -8.51
N ARG A 45 12.54 0.10 -9.78
CA ARG A 45 13.13 1.38 -10.24
C ARG A 45 12.43 2.59 -9.62
N LEU A 46 11.10 2.61 -9.59
CA LEU A 46 10.30 3.68 -8.98
C LEU A 46 10.69 3.85 -7.50
N GLN A 47 10.83 2.73 -6.80
CA GLN A 47 11.26 2.65 -5.40
C GLN A 47 12.66 3.19 -5.15
N GLN A 48 13.62 2.76 -5.98
CA GLN A 48 15.00 3.21 -5.88
C GLN A 48 15.10 4.71 -6.18
N ARG A 49 14.47 5.16 -7.26
CA ARG A 49 14.52 6.55 -7.68
C ARG A 49 13.90 7.49 -6.64
N TRP A 50 12.80 7.09 -6.01
CA TRP A 50 12.24 7.82 -4.88
C TRP A 50 13.27 7.99 -3.74
N ALA A 51 14.02 6.93 -3.40
CA ALA A 51 15.00 6.98 -2.32
C ALA A 51 16.19 7.91 -2.66
N GLU A 52 16.67 7.87 -3.90
CA GLU A 52 17.70 8.79 -4.41
C GLU A 52 17.24 10.25 -4.30
N ILE A 53 16.01 10.55 -4.76
CA ILE A 53 15.45 11.90 -4.66
C ILE A 53 15.35 12.33 -3.20
N ARG A 54 14.81 11.48 -2.32
CA ARG A 54 14.56 11.79 -0.91
C ARG A 54 15.84 12.06 -0.13
N TYR A 55 16.86 11.22 -0.32
CA TYR A 55 18.00 11.15 0.59
C TYR A 55 19.33 11.63 0.00
N GLU A 56 19.45 11.77 -1.32
CA GLU A 56 20.71 12.19 -1.96
C GLU A 56 20.59 13.52 -2.71
N LEU A 57 19.43 13.84 -3.29
CA LEU A 57 19.27 15.10 -4.02
C LEU A 57 19.15 16.32 -3.09
N PRO A 58 19.74 17.48 -3.47
CA PRO A 58 19.51 18.74 -2.77
C PRO A 58 18.02 19.10 -2.75
N ALA A 59 17.53 19.64 -1.64
CA ALA A 59 16.12 20.01 -1.46
C ALA A 59 15.56 20.89 -2.60
N THR A 60 16.38 21.78 -3.16
CA THR A 60 15.98 22.66 -4.28
C THR A 60 15.70 21.93 -5.60
N GLN A 61 16.10 20.66 -5.73
CA GLN A 61 15.86 19.83 -6.92
C GLN A 61 14.79 18.77 -6.69
N GLN A 62 14.35 18.55 -5.44
CA GLN A 62 13.48 17.43 -5.11
C GLN A 62 12.08 17.59 -5.70
N ALA A 63 11.50 18.79 -5.68
CA ALA A 63 10.13 19.01 -6.17
C ALA A 63 9.99 18.62 -7.65
N ASP A 64 10.88 19.14 -8.51
CA ASP A 64 10.88 18.81 -9.95
C ASP A 64 11.14 17.31 -10.18
N ALA A 65 12.12 16.73 -9.48
CA ALA A 65 12.44 15.32 -9.62
C ALA A 65 11.30 14.39 -9.18
N TYR A 66 10.52 14.77 -8.15
CA TYR A 66 9.32 14.02 -7.77
C TYR A 66 8.18 14.20 -8.77
N ALA A 67 8.05 15.35 -9.42
CA ALA A 67 7.05 15.57 -10.46
C ALA A 67 7.30 14.67 -11.69
N ASP A 68 8.57 14.54 -12.09
CA ASP A 68 8.98 13.59 -13.12
C ASP A 68 8.68 12.14 -12.69
N LEU A 69 9.01 11.78 -11.45
CA LEU A 69 8.74 10.45 -10.92
C LEU A 69 7.23 10.15 -10.80
N ALA A 70 6.40 11.15 -10.50
CA ALA A 70 4.94 11.01 -10.49
C ALA A 70 4.41 10.71 -11.91
N THR A 71 5.00 11.33 -12.94
CA THR A 71 4.67 11.05 -14.33
C THR A 71 5.04 9.61 -14.72
N GLU A 72 6.19 9.11 -14.28
CA GLU A 72 6.56 7.70 -14.46
C GLU A 72 5.58 6.74 -13.78
N ALA A 73 5.17 7.04 -12.54
CA ALA A 73 4.17 6.25 -11.83
C ALA A 73 2.82 6.21 -12.57
N ASP A 74 2.42 7.33 -13.19
CA ASP A 74 1.17 7.41 -13.96
C ASP A 74 1.23 6.55 -15.22
N GLN A 75 2.35 6.56 -15.95
CA GLN A 75 2.55 5.70 -17.12
C GLN A 75 2.47 4.21 -16.76
N LEU A 76 3.01 3.83 -15.60
CA LEU A 76 2.92 2.46 -15.11
C LEU A 76 1.47 2.08 -14.74
N LEU A 77 0.72 3.01 -14.15
CA LEU A 77 -0.70 2.82 -13.84
C LEU A 77 -1.58 2.78 -15.09
N GLU A 78 -1.25 3.50 -16.15
CA GLU A 78 -1.95 3.38 -17.45
C GLU A 78 -1.81 1.97 -18.04
N ALA A 79 -0.62 1.36 -17.91
CA ALA A 79 -0.37 -0.01 -18.36
C ALA A 79 -0.94 -1.07 -17.41
N HIS A 80 -0.99 -0.77 -16.11
CA HIS A 80 -1.38 -1.71 -15.05
C HIS A 80 -2.34 -1.06 -14.03
N PRO A 81 -3.57 -0.71 -14.44
CA PRO A 81 -4.50 0.07 -13.61
C PRO A 81 -5.00 -0.66 -12.37
N ASP A 82 -4.88 -1.99 -12.32
CA ASP A 82 -5.33 -2.81 -11.20
C ASP A 82 -4.20 -3.19 -10.22
N ALA A 83 -3.00 -2.64 -10.41
CA ALA A 83 -1.83 -2.95 -9.58
C ALA A 83 -1.80 -2.11 -8.30
N ALA A 84 -2.15 -2.72 -7.17
CA ALA A 84 -2.19 -2.07 -5.87
C ALA A 84 -0.83 -1.48 -5.47
N GLU A 85 0.27 -2.15 -5.79
CA GLU A 85 1.64 -1.68 -5.52
C GLU A 85 1.94 -0.37 -6.23
N LEU A 86 1.52 -0.23 -7.49
CA LEU A 86 1.73 0.99 -8.27
C LEU A 86 0.85 2.13 -7.76
N HIS A 87 -0.38 1.84 -7.34
CA HIS A 87 -1.23 2.81 -6.65
C HIS A 87 -0.60 3.27 -5.31
N ILE A 88 -0.01 2.36 -4.52
CA ILE A 88 0.72 2.72 -3.30
C ILE A 88 1.85 3.69 -3.62
N TRP A 89 2.67 3.37 -4.61
CA TRP A 89 3.82 4.19 -4.95
C TRP A 89 3.45 5.53 -5.59
N ALA A 90 2.40 5.58 -6.43
CA ALA A 90 1.83 6.83 -6.91
C ALA A 90 1.38 7.73 -5.74
N GLY A 91 0.79 7.12 -4.70
CA GLY A 91 0.44 7.79 -3.45
C GLY A 91 1.64 8.36 -2.70
N ILE A 92 2.66 7.52 -2.48
CA ILE A 92 3.89 7.89 -1.77
C ILE A 92 4.60 9.03 -2.50
N VAL A 93 4.86 8.89 -3.79
CA VAL A 93 5.59 9.89 -4.60
C VAL A 93 4.91 11.26 -4.53
N ARG A 94 3.59 11.30 -4.71
CA ARG A 94 2.81 12.55 -4.65
C ARG A 94 2.78 13.15 -3.24
N SER A 95 2.68 12.32 -2.21
CA SER A 95 2.74 12.82 -0.82
C SER A 95 4.10 13.45 -0.50
N THR A 96 5.20 12.85 -1.00
CA THR A 96 6.54 13.41 -0.83
C THR A 96 6.79 14.64 -1.71
N GLN A 97 6.25 14.67 -2.93
CA GLN A 97 6.27 15.85 -3.80
C GLN A 97 5.60 17.03 -3.11
N ALA A 98 4.42 16.81 -2.51
CA ALA A 98 3.69 17.85 -1.81
C ALA A 98 4.52 18.47 -0.67
N GLY A 99 5.25 17.64 0.07
CA GLY A 99 6.16 18.11 1.12
C GLY A 99 7.35 18.92 0.59
N ALA A 100 7.88 18.57 -0.59
CA ALA A 100 8.99 19.28 -1.23
C ALA A 100 8.55 20.60 -1.88
N GLU A 101 7.37 20.63 -2.52
CA GLU A 101 6.84 21.80 -3.23
C GLU A 101 6.23 22.84 -2.27
N GLY A 102 5.50 22.38 -1.24
CA GLY A 102 4.77 23.25 -0.33
C GLY A 102 3.66 24.07 -1.01
N GLY A 103 3.17 25.10 -0.31
CA GLY A 103 2.21 26.07 -0.86
C GLY A 103 0.87 25.46 -1.31
N LEU A 104 0.22 26.12 -2.28
CA LEU A 104 -1.11 25.73 -2.77
C LEU A 104 -1.08 24.46 -3.64
N GLY A 105 0.02 24.19 -4.36
CA GLY A 105 0.19 22.98 -5.17
C GLY A 105 0.19 21.70 -4.34
N ALA A 106 0.78 21.75 -3.14
CA ALA A 106 0.81 20.64 -2.19
C ALA A 106 -0.58 20.09 -1.83
N LEU A 107 -1.61 20.94 -1.71
CA LEU A 107 -2.97 20.49 -1.36
C LEU A 107 -3.61 19.63 -2.47
N GLY A 108 -3.31 19.91 -3.74
CA GLY A 108 -3.75 19.09 -4.86
C GLY A 108 -3.07 17.72 -4.85
N LEU A 109 -1.76 17.72 -4.61
CA LEU A 109 -0.93 16.52 -4.57
C LEU A 109 -1.33 15.56 -3.45
N VAL A 110 -1.56 16.06 -2.22
CA VAL A 110 -2.00 15.18 -1.10
C VAL A 110 -3.39 14.60 -1.32
N LYS A 111 -4.28 15.29 -2.06
CA LYS A 111 -5.60 14.74 -2.43
C LYS A 111 -5.46 13.62 -3.46
N GLN A 112 -4.60 13.80 -4.46
CA GLN A 112 -4.27 12.74 -5.42
C GLN A 112 -3.61 11.55 -4.71
N ALA A 113 -2.67 11.82 -3.81
CA ALA A 113 -2.00 10.79 -3.02
C ALA A 113 -3.00 9.93 -2.25
N ARG A 114 -3.92 10.57 -1.51
CA ARG A 114 -5.01 9.88 -0.82
C ARG A 114 -5.84 9.02 -1.77
N HIS A 115 -6.23 9.56 -2.92
CA HIS A 115 -7.02 8.83 -3.91
C HIS A 115 -6.34 7.54 -4.38
N HIS A 116 -5.05 7.60 -4.72
CA HIS A 116 -4.31 6.39 -5.12
C HIS A 116 -4.18 5.39 -3.97
N LEU A 117 -3.92 5.84 -2.74
CA LEU A 117 -3.81 4.95 -1.58
C LEU A 117 -5.16 4.28 -1.23
N GLU A 118 -6.27 4.99 -1.36
CA GLU A 118 -7.61 4.44 -1.21
C GLU A 118 -7.92 3.40 -2.31
N ALA A 119 -7.50 3.67 -3.55
CA ALA A 119 -7.62 2.70 -4.65
C ALA A 119 -6.78 1.43 -4.39
N ALA A 120 -5.54 1.58 -3.89
CA ALA A 120 -4.72 0.44 -3.49
C ALA A 120 -5.38 -0.40 -2.40
N LEU A 121 -5.96 0.22 -1.37
CA LEU A 121 -6.69 -0.50 -0.32
C LEU A 121 -7.91 -1.25 -0.84
N ALA A 122 -8.57 -0.72 -1.88
CA ALA A 122 -9.71 -1.38 -2.51
C ALA A 122 -9.28 -2.60 -3.36
N GLN A 123 -8.08 -2.57 -3.94
CA GLN A 123 -7.51 -3.65 -4.76
C GLN A 123 -6.87 -4.74 -3.91
N ASP A 124 -5.89 -4.39 -3.08
CA ASP A 124 -5.24 -5.29 -2.14
C ASP A 124 -4.78 -4.52 -0.88
N PRO A 125 -5.51 -4.64 0.24
CA PRO A 125 -5.16 -3.96 1.49
C PRO A 125 -3.88 -4.50 2.15
N LEU A 126 -3.36 -5.65 1.73
CA LEU A 126 -2.14 -6.26 2.25
C LEU A 126 -0.91 -5.97 1.38
N ALA A 127 -1.10 -5.42 0.18
CA ALA A 127 -0.03 -5.09 -0.75
C ALA A 127 1.10 -4.30 -0.06
N LEU A 128 2.34 -4.71 -0.37
CA LEU A 128 3.56 -4.16 0.22
C LEU A 128 3.54 -4.12 1.76
N ASN A 129 2.99 -5.16 2.39
CA ASN A 129 2.85 -5.28 3.84
C ASN A 129 2.01 -4.13 4.45
N GLY A 130 0.91 -3.79 3.79
CA GLY A 130 -0.04 -2.78 4.27
C GLY A 130 0.48 -1.34 4.16
N SER A 131 1.41 -1.07 3.25
CA SER A 131 2.03 0.26 3.10
C SER A 131 1.00 1.36 2.80
N ALA A 132 -0.13 1.04 2.16
CA ALA A 132 -1.21 1.99 1.95
C ALA A 132 -1.77 2.54 3.27
N TYR A 133 -1.91 1.69 4.30
CA TYR A 133 -2.34 2.11 5.63
C TYR A 133 -1.32 3.04 6.28
N THR A 134 -0.02 2.73 6.18
CA THR A 134 1.03 3.60 6.72
C THR A 134 0.98 4.99 6.09
N SER A 135 0.90 5.05 4.76
CA SER A 135 0.90 6.32 4.03
C SER A 135 -0.38 7.14 4.23
N LEU A 136 -1.55 6.49 4.28
CA LEU A 136 -2.81 7.18 4.61
C LEU A 136 -2.77 7.72 6.04
N GLY A 137 -2.29 6.91 6.99
CA GLY A 137 -2.07 7.34 8.36
C GLY A 137 -1.24 8.62 8.42
N ALA A 138 -0.08 8.62 7.74
CA ALA A 138 0.79 9.79 7.62
C ALA A 138 0.06 11.02 7.05
N LEU A 139 -0.63 10.87 5.93
CA LEU A 139 -1.38 11.97 5.33
C LEU A 139 -2.44 12.55 6.28
N TYR A 140 -3.16 11.69 7.02
CA TYR A 140 -4.24 12.15 7.88
C TYR A 140 -3.77 13.01 9.06
N TYR A 141 -2.59 12.78 9.65
CA TYR A 141 -2.10 13.64 10.73
C TYR A 141 -1.21 14.81 10.23
N GLN A 142 -0.65 14.72 9.02
CA GLN A 142 0.24 15.75 8.48
C GLN A 142 -0.48 16.81 7.64
N VAL A 143 -1.59 16.47 7.00
CA VAL A 143 -2.37 17.40 6.17
C VAL A 143 -3.28 18.25 7.06
N PRO A 144 -3.48 19.56 6.79
CA PRO A 144 -4.45 20.35 7.53
C PRO A 144 -5.87 19.77 7.49
N GLY A 145 -6.63 19.95 8.57
CA GLY A 145 -8.04 19.57 8.65
C GLY A 145 -8.97 20.44 7.81
N TRP A 146 -10.28 20.19 7.96
CA TRP A 146 -11.34 21.00 7.34
C TRP A 146 -11.27 22.47 7.84
N PRO A 147 -11.49 23.49 6.98
CA PRO A 147 -11.98 23.41 5.60
C PRO A 147 -10.89 23.35 4.51
N ILE A 148 -9.60 23.38 4.88
CA ILE A 148 -8.50 23.54 3.92
C ILE A 148 -8.07 22.20 3.31
N GLY A 149 -7.97 21.17 4.15
CA GLY A 149 -7.57 19.83 3.75
C GLY A 149 -8.51 18.78 4.32
N PHE A 150 -7.95 17.59 4.57
CA PHE A 150 -8.69 16.42 5.03
C PHE A 150 -8.07 15.74 6.25
N GLY A 151 -7.12 16.41 6.91
CA GLY A 151 -6.50 15.89 8.12
C GLY A 151 -7.53 15.52 9.18
N ASP A 152 -7.27 14.42 9.87
CA ASP A 152 -8.16 13.76 10.81
C ASP A 152 -7.36 12.77 11.67
N ASP A 153 -7.04 13.15 12.90
CA ASP A 153 -6.18 12.36 13.79
C ASP A 153 -6.79 11.00 14.18
N ASP A 154 -8.12 10.89 14.23
CA ASP A 154 -8.81 9.64 14.52
C ASP A 154 -8.62 8.64 13.36
N LYS A 155 -8.71 9.13 12.12
CA LYS A 155 -8.38 8.32 10.94
C LYS A 155 -6.90 7.99 10.88
N ALA A 156 -6.03 8.94 11.21
CA ALA A 156 -4.60 8.70 11.26
C ALA A 156 -4.26 7.54 12.20
N GLU A 157 -4.77 7.58 13.44
CA GLU A 157 -4.55 6.52 14.41
C GLU A 157 -5.10 5.17 13.93
N TRP A 158 -6.31 5.17 13.36
CA TRP A 158 -6.93 3.96 12.84
C TRP A 158 -6.06 3.31 11.75
N HIS A 159 -5.61 4.09 10.77
CA HIS A 159 -4.76 3.61 9.69
C HIS A 159 -3.40 3.11 10.20
N LEU A 160 -2.73 3.86 11.09
CA LEU A 160 -1.42 3.46 11.62
C LEU A 160 -1.49 2.19 12.48
N LYS A 161 -2.54 2.04 13.31
CA LYS A 161 -2.77 0.78 14.06
C LYS A 161 -3.01 -0.41 13.13
N ARG A 162 -3.70 -0.21 12.00
CA ARG A 162 -3.87 -1.25 10.97
C ARG A 162 -2.55 -1.61 10.31
N ALA A 163 -1.74 -0.62 9.96
CA ALA A 163 -0.40 -0.85 9.42
C ALA A 163 0.48 -1.67 10.39
N LEU A 164 0.46 -1.37 11.69
CA LEU A 164 1.19 -2.16 12.71
C LEU A 164 0.65 -3.57 12.90
N THR A 165 -0.64 -3.79 12.68
CA THR A 165 -1.22 -5.14 12.73
C THR A 165 -0.68 -6.00 11.58
N ILE A 166 -0.50 -5.40 10.39
CA ILE A 166 -0.01 -6.09 9.20
C ILE A 166 1.52 -6.23 9.23
N ASN A 167 2.23 -5.17 9.61
CA ASN A 167 3.69 -5.10 9.62
C ASN A 167 4.20 -4.56 10.97
N PRO A 168 4.17 -5.38 12.03
CA PRO A 168 4.48 -4.95 13.40
C PRO A 168 5.94 -4.59 13.63
N ASP A 169 6.83 -5.10 12.78
CA ASP A 169 8.29 -4.91 12.87
C ASP A 169 8.83 -4.09 11.68
N GLY A 170 7.94 -3.47 10.91
CA GLY A 170 8.29 -2.66 9.75
C GLY A 170 8.92 -1.34 10.11
N LEU A 171 10.01 -0.98 9.43
CA LEU A 171 10.73 0.27 9.66
C LEU A 171 9.81 1.50 9.45
N ASP A 172 9.12 1.57 8.31
CA ASP A 172 8.26 2.70 7.98
C ASP A 172 7.00 2.74 8.86
N SER A 173 6.34 1.60 9.11
CA SER A 173 5.14 1.53 9.95
C SER A 173 5.42 1.98 11.39
N LEU A 174 6.54 1.54 11.96
CA LEU A 174 6.96 1.96 13.31
C LEU A 174 7.43 3.42 13.36
N TYR A 175 8.11 3.91 12.32
CA TYR A 175 8.50 5.32 12.24
C TYR A 175 7.28 6.24 12.23
N PHE A 176 6.33 6.02 11.31
CA PHE A 176 5.15 6.89 11.21
C PHE A 176 4.22 6.74 12.42
N TRP A 177 4.20 5.58 13.08
CA TRP A 177 3.53 5.45 14.37
C TRP A 177 4.21 6.29 15.46
N GLY A 178 5.53 6.23 15.55
CA GLY A 178 6.31 7.03 16.49
C GLY A 178 6.15 8.54 16.25
N ASP A 179 6.21 8.97 14.99
CA ASP A 179 6.01 10.38 14.61
C ASP A 179 4.60 10.85 14.94
N TYR A 180 3.57 10.08 14.61
CA TYR A 180 2.19 10.37 15.02
C TYR A 180 2.08 10.51 16.54
N LEU A 181 2.59 9.54 17.31
CA LEU A 181 2.55 9.58 18.76
C LEU A 181 3.22 10.83 19.33
N HIS A 182 4.36 11.24 18.78
CA HIS A 182 5.03 12.48 19.16
C HIS A 182 4.15 13.71 18.89
N GLN A 183 3.53 13.80 17.71
CA GLN A 183 2.60 14.89 17.38
C GLN A 183 1.38 14.95 18.31
N GLN A 184 0.98 13.80 18.87
CA GLN A 184 -0.09 13.70 19.87
C GLN A 184 0.40 13.93 21.31
N GLY A 185 1.68 14.26 21.53
CA GLY A 185 2.28 14.47 22.86
C GLY A 185 2.52 13.19 23.67
N ARG A 186 2.53 12.02 23.01
CA ARG A 186 2.70 10.69 23.62
C ARG A 186 4.15 10.21 23.50
N ASP A 187 5.09 11.03 23.95
CA ASP A 187 6.53 10.85 23.69
C ASP A 187 7.13 9.55 24.25
N VAL A 188 6.62 9.06 25.38
CA VAL A 188 7.06 7.77 25.96
C VAL A 188 6.74 6.62 25.02
N GLU A 189 5.53 6.59 24.45
CA GLU A 189 5.12 5.58 23.48
C GLU A 189 5.84 5.78 22.14
N ALA A 190 6.05 7.03 21.74
CA ALA A 190 6.79 7.38 20.52
C ALA A 190 8.22 6.81 20.58
N ARG A 191 8.91 7.02 21.70
CA ARG A 191 10.26 6.47 21.93
C ARG A 191 10.29 4.96 21.78
N GLN A 192 9.35 4.25 22.41
CA GLN A 192 9.26 2.78 22.33
C GLN A 192 9.09 2.30 20.88
N ALA A 193 8.23 2.96 20.11
CA ALA A 193 8.02 2.63 18.70
C ALA A 193 9.27 2.87 17.85
N LEU A 194 9.96 4.00 18.06
CA LEU A 194 11.14 4.40 17.29
C LEU A 194 12.38 3.55 17.62
N GLU A 195 12.58 3.19 18.89
CA GLU A 195 13.62 2.24 19.30
C GLU A 195 13.38 0.87 18.65
N LYS A 196 12.12 0.43 18.57
CA LYS A 196 11.75 -0.78 17.83
C LYS A 196 12.01 -0.65 16.33
N ALA A 197 11.73 0.52 15.73
CA ALA A 197 12.00 0.78 14.31
C ALA A 197 13.50 0.61 13.99
N LEU A 198 14.40 1.02 14.90
CA LEU A 198 15.85 0.82 14.73
C LEU A 198 16.28 -0.65 14.69
N GLN A 199 15.43 -1.58 15.16
CA GLN A 199 15.67 -3.03 15.10
C GLN A 199 14.96 -3.71 13.93
N ALA A 200 14.19 -2.98 13.11
CA ALA A 200 13.48 -3.54 11.97
C ALA A 200 14.44 -4.29 11.02
N PRO A 201 14.02 -5.41 10.40
CA PRO A 201 14.85 -6.15 9.46
C PRO A 201 15.20 -5.30 8.23
N ARG A 202 16.36 -5.59 7.62
CA ARG A 202 16.76 -4.97 6.36
C ARG A 202 15.86 -5.45 5.22
N ARG A 203 15.51 -4.55 4.31
CA ARG A 203 14.76 -4.86 3.09
C ARG A 203 15.75 -4.93 1.90
N PRO A 204 16.01 -6.12 1.31
CA PRO A 204 16.88 -6.22 0.15
C PRO A 204 16.42 -5.33 -1.00
N GLY A 205 17.34 -4.59 -1.63
CA GLY A 205 17.02 -3.64 -2.70
C GLY A 205 16.43 -2.31 -2.22
N ARG A 206 16.36 -2.09 -0.91
CA ARG A 206 15.83 -0.86 -0.27
C ARG A 206 16.86 -0.23 0.68
N GLU A 207 18.14 -0.54 0.52
CA GLU A 207 19.21 -0.19 1.46
C GLU A 207 19.33 1.33 1.65
N LEU A 208 19.26 2.11 0.57
CA LEU A 208 19.30 3.57 0.64
C LEU A 208 18.11 4.14 1.42
N ALA A 209 16.90 3.65 1.13
CA ALA A 209 15.69 4.07 1.82
C ALA A 209 15.73 3.70 3.31
N ASP A 210 16.19 2.49 3.63
CA ASP A 210 16.32 2.01 5.01
C ASP A 210 17.36 2.82 5.79
N ALA A 211 18.49 3.16 5.17
CA ALA A 211 19.50 4.01 5.78
C ALA A 211 18.95 5.41 6.08
N GLY A 212 18.34 6.05 5.09
CA GLY A 212 17.73 7.37 5.23
C GLY A 212 16.63 7.41 6.31
N ARG A 213 15.72 6.43 6.30
CA ARG A 213 14.65 6.33 7.30
C ARG A 213 15.20 6.09 8.71
N ARG A 214 16.30 5.34 8.87
CA ARG A 214 16.95 5.17 10.19
C ARG A 214 17.58 6.47 10.70
N GLU A 215 18.13 7.30 9.82
CA GLU A 215 18.57 8.65 10.24
C GLU A 215 17.37 9.51 10.67
N GLU A 216 16.25 9.46 9.96
CA GLU A 216 15.01 10.14 10.37
C GLU A 216 14.50 9.65 11.74
N VAL A 217 14.56 8.34 12.00
CA VAL A 217 14.23 7.75 13.31
C VAL A 217 15.15 8.29 14.40
N ARG A 218 16.48 8.31 14.18
CA ARG A 218 17.45 8.83 15.16
C ARG A 218 17.25 10.32 15.42
N HIS A 219 16.98 11.08 14.37
CA HIS A 219 16.68 12.50 14.49
C HIS A 219 15.44 12.73 15.37
N LEU A 220 14.34 12.02 15.11
CA LEU A 220 13.12 12.14 15.91
C LEU A 220 13.35 11.72 17.37
N LEU A 221 14.07 10.62 17.63
CA LEU A 221 14.45 10.22 18.99
C LEU A 221 15.19 11.33 19.75
N SER A 222 16.08 12.07 19.08
CA SER A 222 16.81 13.19 19.70
C SER A 222 15.92 14.39 20.06
N GLN A 223 14.74 14.49 19.47
CA GLN A 223 13.75 15.52 19.80
C GLN A 223 12.94 15.14 21.03
N LEU A 224 12.74 13.84 21.30
CA LEU A 224 12.03 13.32 22.48
C LEU A 224 12.85 13.34 23.78
N GLU A 225 14.14 13.67 23.70
CA GLU A 225 15.07 13.73 24.85
C GLU A 225 15.13 15.11 25.52
N LYS A 226 14.40 16.09 24.98
CA LYS A 226 14.35 17.47 25.47
C LYS A 226 13.09 17.73 26.27
#